data_AF-A0A2T4WQR7-F1
#
_entry.id   AF-A0A2T4WQR7-F1
#
_cell.length_a   1.000
_cell.length_b   1.000
_cell.length_c   1.000
_cell.angle_alpha   90.00
_cell.angle_beta   90.00
_cell.angle_gamma   90.00
#
_symmetry.space_group_name_H-M   'P 1'
#
loop_
_entity.id
_entity.type
_entity.pdbx_description
1 polymer ?
#
loop_
_entity_poly.entity_id
_entity_poly.type
_entity_poly.pdbx_seq_one_letter_code
_entity_poly.pdbx_strand_id
1 'polypeptide(L)'
;MGTLTKEDKKKVQKPLLWIGLTSIVMTFAGLTSGYVVSRSALMADNRWLEFPLPDSFLYASIAIVLSSVTMILAKKSAKAGMRKITLNYLVISLFLGLAFTAFQFLGWDDLVSRGLYFTGAGSSNSASWVYVLTILHWLHLFSGLIVLAYTIYRAKIGAYTKEDSQGLTVSATYWHFLDILWIYLYVFLLIIR
;
A
#
# COMPACT_ATOMS: atom_id res chain seq x y z
N MET A 1 -2.95 -16.25 -32.45
CA MET A 1 -2.31 -15.42 -31.40
C MET A 1 -1.33 -16.31 -30.66
N GLY A 2 -0.03 -16.18 -30.92
CA GLY A 2 0.99 -17.10 -30.39
C GLY A 2 1.06 -17.03 -28.87
N THR A 3 0.99 -18.18 -28.19
CA THR A 3 1.11 -18.24 -26.73
C THR A 3 2.55 -17.93 -26.33
N LEU A 4 2.76 -16.82 -25.61
CA LEU A 4 4.07 -16.42 -25.08
C LEU A 4 4.73 -17.57 -24.30
N THR A 5 6.03 -17.82 -24.57
CA THR A 5 6.80 -18.84 -23.85
C THR A 5 7.01 -18.42 -22.38
N LYS A 6 7.34 -19.36 -21.49
CA LYS A 6 7.62 -19.05 -20.08
C LYS A 6 8.80 -18.08 -19.92
N GLU A 7 9.78 -18.18 -20.80
CA GLU A 7 10.95 -17.29 -20.91
C GLU A 7 10.51 -15.86 -21.27
N ASP A 8 9.66 -15.71 -22.30
CA ASP A 8 9.17 -14.40 -22.72
C ASP A 8 8.38 -13.73 -21.59
N LYS A 9 7.47 -14.48 -20.95
CA LYS A 9 6.67 -13.99 -19.81
C LYS A 9 7.57 -13.51 -18.66
N LYS A 10 8.68 -14.21 -18.38
CA LYS A 10 9.64 -13.77 -17.35
C LYS A 10 10.36 -12.48 -17.72
N LYS A 11 10.70 -12.27 -19.00
CA LYS A 11 11.38 -11.05 -19.45
C LYS A 11 10.48 -9.81 -19.37
N VAL A 12 9.18 -9.92 -19.69
CA VAL A 12 8.25 -8.77 -19.66
C VAL A 12 7.75 -8.40 -18.25
N GLN A 13 7.74 -9.33 -17.30
CA GLN A 13 7.18 -9.07 -15.96
C GLN A 13 7.88 -7.95 -15.19
N LYS A 14 9.22 -7.87 -15.23
CA LYS A 14 9.96 -6.85 -14.47
C LYS A 14 9.81 -5.45 -15.08
N PRO A 15 9.99 -5.23 -16.40
CA PRO A 15 9.76 -3.93 -17.00
C PRO A 15 8.32 -3.43 -16.82
N LEU A 16 7.33 -4.32 -16.96
CA LEU A 16 5.93 -3.95 -16.77
C LEU A 16 5.63 -3.54 -15.32
N LEU A 17 6.21 -4.26 -14.35
CA LEU A 17 6.13 -3.86 -12.95
C LEU A 17 6.69 -2.44 -12.77
N TRP A 18 7.90 -2.16 -13.25
CA TRP A 18 8.53 -0.85 -13.11
C TRP A 18 7.72 0.28 -13.74
N ILE A 19 7.17 0.07 -14.93
CA ILE A 19 6.28 1.06 -15.57
C ILE A 19 5.05 1.34 -14.69
N GLY A 20 4.43 0.28 -14.17
CA GLY A 20 3.29 0.40 -13.26
C GLY A 20 3.64 1.16 -11.97
N LEU A 21 4.78 0.82 -11.34
CA LEU A 21 5.26 1.48 -10.14
C LEU A 21 5.54 2.97 -10.39
N THR A 22 6.22 3.32 -11.48
CA THR A 22 6.49 4.71 -11.85
C THR A 22 5.21 5.50 -12.05
N SER A 23 4.20 4.92 -12.72
CA SER A 23 2.90 5.57 -12.89
C SER A 23 2.27 5.93 -11.54
N ILE A 24 2.27 5.00 -10.59
CA ILE A 24 1.75 5.23 -9.24
C ILE A 24 2.52 6.36 -8.55
N VAL A 25 3.86 6.35 -8.60
CA VAL A 25 4.68 7.43 -8.04
C VAL A 25 4.29 8.78 -8.62
N MET A 26 4.13 8.89 -9.94
CA MET A 26 3.76 10.15 -10.59
C MET A 26 2.37 10.65 -10.17
N THR A 27 1.39 9.74 -10.05
CA THR A 27 0.05 10.09 -9.55
C THR A 27 0.10 10.64 -8.13
N PHE A 28 0.79 9.95 -7.21
CA PHE A 28 0.88 10.40 -5.83
C PHE A 28 1.71 11.68 -5.69
N ALA A 29 2.81 11.82 -6.42
CA ALA A 29 3.61 13.04 -6.43
C ALA A 29 2.80 14.27 -6.91
N GLY A 30 1.97 14.10 -7.94
CA GLY A 30 1.06 15.14 -8.42
C GLY A 30 0.03 15.54 -7.37
N LEU A 31 -0.58 14.56 -6.69
CA LEU A 31 -1.58 14.82 -5.66
C LEU A 31 -0.99 15.46 -4.40
N THR A 32 0.19 15.02 -3.96
CA THR A 32 0.90 15.64 -2.82
C THR A 32 1.36 17.05 -3.16
N SER A 33 1.77 17.31 -4.40
CA SER A 33 2.06 18.69 -4.87
C SER A 33 0.80 19.57 -4.81
N GLY A 34 -0.32 19.06 -5.33
CA GLY A 34 -1.63 19.73 -5.24
C GLY A 34 -2.08 20.00 -3.81
N TYR A 35 -1.81 19.08 -2.88
CA TYR A 35 -2.04 19.28 -1.45
C TYR A 35 -1.22 20.44 -0.88
N VAL A 36 0.09 20.48 -1.14
CA VAL A 36 0.96 21.57 -0.64
C VAL A 36 0.52 22.93 -1.16
N VAL A 37 0.18 23.02 -2.46
CA VAL A 37 -0.28 24.28 -3.07
C VAL A 37 -1.65 24.69 -2.54
N SER A 38 -2.57 23.73 -2.35
CA SER A 38 -3.88 24.04 -1.77
C SER A 38 -3.77 24.49 -0.32
N ARG A 39 -2.88 23.85 0.45
CA ARG A 39 -2.59 24.24 1.84
C ARG A 39 -2.01 25.63 1.90
N SER A 40 -1.01 25.96 1.09
CA SER A 40 -0.39 27.29 1.11
C SER A 40 -1.37 28.39 0.72
N ALA A 41 -2.23 28.15 -0.27
CA ALA A 41 -3.28 29.08 -0.67
C ALA A 41 -4.34 29.28 0.43
N LEU A 42 -4.82 28.19 1.05
CA LEU A 42 -5.88 28.25 2.06
C LEU A 42 -5.39 28.68 3.45
N MET A 43 -4.10 28.49 3.76
CA MET A 43 -3.47 29.07 4.96
C MET A 43 -3.36 30.59 4.85
N ALA A 44 -3.09 31.14 3.65
CA ALA A 44 -3.09 32.59 3.45
C ALA A 44 -4.46 33.22 3.77
N ASP A 45 -5.55 32.48 3.52
CA ASP A 45 -6.93 32.88 3.82
C ASP A 45 -7.43 32.47 5.21
N ASN A 46 -6.59 31.87 6.08
CA ASN A 46 -6.97 31.35 7.40
C ASN A 46 -8.11 30.30 7.39
N ARG A 47 -8.29 29.59 6.26
CA ARG A 47 -9.33 28.57 6.06
C ARG A 47 -8.83 27.15 6.24
N TRP A 48 -7.54 26.98 6.56
CA TRP A 48 -6.92 25.67 6.79
C TRP A 48 -7.07 25.23 8.24
N LEU A 49 -7.75 24.11 8.45
CA LEU A 49 -7.92 23.50 9.77
C LEU A 49 -6.84 22.45 9.99
N GLU A 50 -5.98 22.70 10.98
CA GLU A 50 -5.06 21.70 11.51
C GLU A 50 -5.82 20.76 12.45
N PHE A 51 -5.70 19.45 12.23
CA PHE A 51 -6.30 18.44 13.10
C PHE A 51 -5.28 17.35 13.45
N PRO A 52 -5.35 16.78 14.66
CA PRO A 52 -4.53 15.64 15.02
C PRO A 52 -5.02 14.40 14.26
N LEU A 53 -4.09 13.71 13.60
CA LEU A 53 -4.36 12.41 12.98
C LEU A 53 -4.68 11.37 14.08
N PRO A 54 -5.71 10.53 13.89
CA PRO A 54 -6.02 9.42 14.79
C PRO A 54 -4.84 8.46 15.04
N ASP A 55 -4.69 7.99 16.29
CA ASP A 55 -3.68 7.00 16.66
C ASP A 55 -3.82 5.68 15.87
N SER A 56 -5.02 5.38 15.35
CA SER A 56 -5.30 4.27 14.44
C SER A 56 -4.36 4.22 13.23
N PHE A 57 -3.96 5.38 12.69
CA PHE A 57 -3.02 5.45 11.56
C PHE A 57 -1.59 5.05 11.96
N LEU A 58 -1.21 5.25 13.22
CA LEU A 58 0.07 4.80 13.75
C LEU A 58 0.10 3.28 13.89
N TYR A 59 -0.96 2.68 14.47
CA TYR A 59 -1.09 1.22 14.54
C TYR A 59 -1.10 0.57 13.15
N ALA A 60 -1.77 1.20 12.18
CA ALA A 60 -1.72 0.77 10.79
C ALA A 60 -0.27 0.79 10.25
N SER A 61 0.47 1.87 10.49
CA SER A 61 1.85 2.01 10.04
C SER A 61 2.80 0.98 10.67
N ILE A 62 2.58 0.59 11.93
CA ILE A 62 3.33 -0.50 12.56
C ILE A 62 2.97 -1.84 11.90
N ALA A 63 1.68 -2.11 11.67
CA ALA A 63 1.21 -3.35 11.05
C ALA A 63 1.80 -3.55 9.64
N ILE A 64 1.88 -2.50 8.83
CA ILE A 64 2.41 -2.59 7.46
C ILE A 64 3.93 -2.79 7.44
N VAL A 65 4.67 -2.18 8.36
CA VAL A 65 6.12 -2.43 8.53
C VAL A 65 6.37 -3.88 8.93
N LEU A 66 5.58 -4.42 9.86
CA LEU A 66 5.64 -5.84 10.23
C LEU A 66 5.32 -6.73 9.02
N SER A 67 4.32 -6.38 8.22
CA SER A 67 3.97 -7.12 7.00
C SER A 67 5.14 -7.16 6.01
N SER A 68 5.80 -6.02 5.80
CA SER A 68 7.00 -5.91 4.98
C SER A 68 8.12 -6.85 5.47
N VAL A 69 8.42 -6.86 6.77
CA VAL A 69 9.43 -7.78 7.34
C VAL A 69 9.05 -9.25 7.07
N THR A 70 7.77 -9.61 7.26
CA THR A 70 7.31 -10.99 6.99
C THR A 70 7.44 -11.40 5.52
N MET A 71 7.24 -10.48 4.58
CA MET A 71 7.44 -10.74 3.14
C MET A 71 8.90 -10.98 2.78
N ILE A 72 9.84 -10.26 3.41
CA ILE A 72 11.28 -10.49 3.23
C ILE A 72 11.65 -11.90 3.73
N LEU A 73 11.13 -12.29 4.89
CA LEU A 73 11.34 -13.63 5.45
C LEU A 73 10.73 -14.72 4.56
N ALA A 74 9.53 -14.50 4.02
CA ALA A 74 8.89 -15.42 3.06
C ALA A 74 9.77 -15.65 1.82
N LYS A 75 10.35 -14.58 1.26
CA LYS A 75 11.26 -14.67 0.11
C LYS A 75 12.55 -15.44 0.45
N LYS A 76 13.11 -15.22 1.65
CA LYS A 76 14.30 -15.93 2.12
C LYS A 76 14.01 -17.43 2.32
N SER A 77 12.88 -17.78 2.91
CA SER A 77 12.48 -19.19 3.09
C SER A 77 12.16 -19.88 1.76
N ALA A 78 11.63 -19.14 0.78
CA ALA A 78 11.36 -19.68 -0.55
C ALA A 78 12.66 -20.09 -1.26
N LYS A 79 13.71 -19.25 -1.17
CA LYS A 79 15.05 -19.58 -1.70
C LYS A 79 15.70 -20.76 -0.96
N ALA A 80 15.39 -20.95 0.32
CA ALA A 80 15.86 -22.11 1.07
C ALA A 80 15.12 -23.41 0.69
N GLY A 81 14.04 -23.34 -0.10
CA GLY A 81 13.19 -24.49 -0.45
C GLY A 81 12.20 -24.88 0.66
N MET A 82 12.09 -24.06 1.72
CA MET A 82 11.21 -24.33 2.87
C MET A 82 9.80 -23.85 2.59
N ARG A 83 9.03 -24.65 1.84
CA ARG A 83 7.69 -24.27 1.37
C ARG A 83 6.67 -24.01 2.48
N LYS A 84 6.62 -24.85 3.52
CA LYS A 84 5.70 -24.67 4.65
C LYS A 84 5.93 -23.32 5.35
N ILE A 85 7.20 -23.01 5.62
CA ILE A 85 7.60 -21.75 6.26
C ILE A 85 7.27 -20.55 5.37
N THR A 86 7.51 -20.66 4.06
CA THR A 86 7.14 -19.63 3.08
C THR A 86 5.64 -19.34 3.10
N LEU A 87 4.82 -20.40 3.09
CA LEU A 87 3.36 -20.27 3.15
C LEU A 87 2.91 -19.59 4.44
N ASN A 88 3.46 -19.99 5.59
CA ASN A 88 3.13 -19.35 6.86
C ASN A 88 3.43 -17.85 6.85
N TYR A 89 4.62 -17.44 6.37
CA TYR A 89 4.95 -16.01 6.31
C TYR A 89 4.06 -15.23 5.33
N LEU A 90 3.70 -15.81 4.18
CA LEU A 90 2.77 -15.16 3.25
C LEU A 90 1.37 -15.00 3.84
N VAL A 91 0.88 -16.01 4.58
CA VAL A 91 -0.42 -15.94 5.27
C VAL A 91 -0.39 -14.88 6.38
N ILE A 92 0.69 -14.83 7.17
CA ILE A 92 0.87 -13.78 8.19
C ILE A 92 0.87 -12.39 7.55
N SER A 93 1.59 -12.20 6.43
CA SER A 93 1.59 -10.93 5.69
C SER A 93 0.19 -10.54 5.20
N LEU A 94 -0.61 -11.50 4.72
CA LEU A 94 -1.99 -11.26 4.33
C LEU A 94 -2.86 -10.80 5.51
N PHE A 95 -2.75 -11.47 6.67
CA PHE A 95 -3.46 -11.06 7.88
C PHE A 95 -3.04 -9.67 8.35
N LEU A 96 -1.75 -9.34 8.30
CA LEU A 96 -1.26 -8.00 8.64
C LEU A 96 -1.76 -6.93 7.65
N GLY A 97 -1.85 -7.26 6.36
CA GLY A 97 -2.46 -6.38 5.36
C GLY A 97 -3.95 -6.14 5.61
N LEU A 98 -4.70 -7.17 6.02
CA LEU A 98 -6.11 -7.00 6.40
C LEU A 98 -6.27 -6.19 7.70
N ALA A 99 -5.40 -6.42 8.68
CA ALA A 99 -5.37 -5.63 9.91
C ALA A 99 -5.06 -4.16 9.62
N PHE A 100 -4.12 -3.88 8.71
CA PHE A 100 -3.86 -2.53 8.21
C PHE A 100 -5.13 -1.88 7.65
N THR A 101 -5.87 -2.56 6.76
CA THR A 101 -7.13 -2.04 6.23
C THR A 101 -8.15 -1.77 7.34
N ALA A 102 -8.26 -2.66 8.34
CA ALA A 102 -9.17 -2.45 9.48
C ALA A 102 -8.80 -1.20 10.31
N PHE A 103 -7.52 -1.00 10.60
CA PHE A 103 -7.06 0.21 11.31
C PHE A 103 -7.30 1.49 10.50
N GLN A 104 -7.23 1.43 9.17
CA GLN A 104 -7.58 2.55 8.31
C GLN A 104 -9.07 2.91 8.40
N PHE A 105 -9.96 1.91 8.39
CA PHE A 105 -11.39 2.13 8.61
C PHE A 105 -11.66 2.75 9.98
N LEU A 106 -10.98 2.28 11.04
CA LEU A 106 -11.11 2.86 12.39
C LEU A 106 -10.61 4.30 12.45
N GLY A 107 -9.52 4.62 11.74
CA GLY A 107 -9.03 6.00 11.63
C GLY A 107 -10.02 6.91 10.91
N TRP A 108 -10.69 6.41 9.87
CA TRP A 108 -11.75 7.14 9.19
C TRP A 108 -12.99 7.36 10.06
N ASP A 109 -13.42 6.34 10.80
CA ASP A 109 -14.55 6.44 11.72
C ASP A 109 -14.29 7.52 12.79
N ASP A 110 -13.08 7.55 13.36
CA ASP A 110 -12.66 8.59 14.30
C ASP A 110 -12.66 9.99 13.65
N LEU A 111 -12.18 10.14 12.41
CA LEU A 111 -12.25 11.41 11.67
C LEU A 111 -13.70 11.87 11.45
N VAL A 112 -14.59 10.96 11.06
CA VAL A 112 -16.02 11.25 10.86
C VAL A 112 -16.68 11.64 12.18
N SER A 113 -16.34 10.96 13.29
CA SER A 113 -16.87 11.27 14.62
C SER A 113 -16.48 12.67 15.11
N ARG A 114 -15.34 13.18 14.64
CA ARG A 114 -14.84 14.54 14.92
C ARG A 114 -15.43 15.62 13.99
N GLY A 115 -16.41 15.25 13.15
CA GLY A 115 -17.06 16.15 12.19
C GLY A 115 -16.24 16.48 10.95
N LEU A 116 -15.11 15.77 10.71
CA LEU A 116 -14.27 15.93 9.53
C LEU A 116 -14.77 15.04 8.41
N TYR A 117 -15.82 15.47 7.71
CA TYR A 117 -16.42 14.71 6.61
C TYR A 117 -15.63 14.84 5.30
N PHE A 118 -15.76 13.84 4.42
CA PHE A 118 -15.24 13.87 3.05
C PHE A 118 -15.90 14.97 2.19
N THR A 119 -17.23 15.15 2.36
CA THR A 119 -18.07 16.14 1.68
C THR A 119 -19.19 16.63 2.61
N GLY A 120 -19.55 17.92 2.57
CA GLY A 120 -20.71 18.47 3.28
C GLY A 120 -20.49 19.90 3.82
N ALA A 121 -21.53 20.50 4.40
CA ALA A 121 -21.47 21.87 4.93
C ALA A 121 -20.51 22.05 6.14
N GLY A 122 -20.03 20.95 6.73
CA GLY A 122 -19.01 20.94 7.79
C GLY A 122 -17.66 20.33 7.38
N SER A 123 -17.45 19.96 6.10
CA SER A 123 -16.18 19.38 5.67
C SER A 123 -15.11 20.45 5.49
N SER A 124 -13.96 20.27 6.13
CA SER A 124 -12.78 21.10 5.88
C SER A 124 -12.07 20.63 4.60
N ASN A 125 -11.59 21.59 3.79
CA ASN A 125 -10.76 21.26 2.63
C ASN A 125 -9.54 20.41 2.99
N SER A 126 -9.00 20.57 4.21
CA SER A 126 -7.88 19.78 4.71
C SER A 126 -8.24 18.29 4.91
N ALA A 127 -9.44 17.99 5.42
CA ALA A 127 -9.91 16.61 5.57
C ALA A 127 -10.13 15.92 4.21
N SER A 128 -10.79 16.60 3.26
CA SER A 128 -11.07 16.02 1.94
C SER A 128 -9.80 15.54 1.22
N TRP A 129 -8.68 16.26 1.35
CA TRP A 129 -7.40 15.82 0.78
C TRP A 129 -6.85 14.53 1.43
N VAL A 130 -6.95 14.40 2.76
CA VAL A 130 -6.56 13.18 3.47
C VAL A 130 -7.39 12.00 2.97
N TYR A 131 -8.70 12.17 2.81
CA TYR A 131 -9.58 11.16 2.24
C TYR A 131 -9.20 10.79 0.80
N VAL A 132 -8.95 11.76 -0.10
CA VAL A 132 -8.55 11.47 -1.49
C VAL A 132 -7.26 10.65 -1.55
N LEU A 133 -6.23 11.06 -0.79
CA LEU A 133 -4.95 10.36 -0.75
C LEU A 133 -5.10 8.93 -0.20
N THR A 134 -5.89 8.76 0.86
CA THR A 134 -6.13 7.46 1.49
C THR A 134 -6.99 6.52 0.63
N ILE A 135 -8.04 7.03 -0.04
CA ILE A 135 -8.86 6.25 -1.01
C ILE A 135 -8.02 5.73 -2.15
N LEU A 136 -7.22 6.60 -2.76
CA LEU A 136 -6.36 6.18 -3.87
C LEU A 136 -5.33 5.17 -3.40
N HIS A 137 -4.76 5.34 -2.21
CA HIS A 137 -3.85 4.34 -1.65
C HIS A 137 -4.55 3.00 -1.45
N TRP A 138 -5.77 3.01 -0.91
CA TRP A 138 -6.58 1.80 -0.73
C TRP A 138 -6.86 1.06 -2.03
N LEU A 139 -7.18 1.78 -3.11
CA LEU A 139 -7.39 1.15 -4.41
C LEU A 139 -6.17 0.29 -4.83
N HIS A 140 -4.97 0.80 -4.61
CA HIS A 140 -3.73 0.07 -4.88
C HIS A 140 -3.44 -1.02 -3.83
N LEU A 141 -3.81 -0.81 -2.57
CA LEU A 141 -3.72 -1.85 -1.54
C LEU A 141 -4.60 -3.05 -1.88
N PHE A 142 -5.84 -2.83 -2.35
CA PHE A 142 -6.76 -3.90 -2.74
C PHE A 142 -6.20 -4.73 -3.89
N SER A 143 -5.60 -4.10 -4.91
CA SER A 143 -4.92 -4.85 -5.97
C SER A 143 -3.71 -5.62 -5.43
N GLY A 144 -2.96 -5.05 -4.48
CA GLY A 144 -1.90 -5.74 -3.74
C GLY A 144 -2.38 -6.99 -3.02
N LEU A 145 -3.51 -6.90 -2.30
CA LEU A 145 -4.11 -8.03 -1.56
C LEU A 145 -4.50 -9.16 -2.50
N ILE A 146 -5.05 -8.85 -3.67
CA ILE A 146 -5.38 -9.83 -4.70
C ILE A 146 -4.10 -10.53 -5.21
N VAL A 147 -3.04 -9.77 -5.50
CA VAL A 147 -1.76 -10.31 -5.95
C VAL A 147 -1.11 -11.20 -4.87
N LEU A 148 -1.21 -10.80 -3.60
CA LEU A 148 -0.71 -11.58 -2.46
C LEU A 148 -1.49 -12.89 -2.28
N ALA A 149 -2.82 -12.84 -2.35
CA ALA A 149 -3.67 -14.03 -2.31
C ALA A 149 -3.36 -14.99 -3.48
N TYR A 150 -3.17 -14.46 -4.68
CA TYR A 150 -2.75 -15.24 -5.84
C TYR A 150 -1.36 -15.88 -5.63
N THR A 151 -0.43 -15.14 -5.03
CA THR A 151 0.90 -15.63 -4.66
C THR A 151 0.81 -16.77 -3.63
N ILE A 152 -0.05 -16.65 -2.61
CA ILE A 152 -0.29 -17.73 -1.63
C ILE A 152 -0.83 -18.98 -2.32
N TYR A 153 -1.82 -18.83 -3.21
CA TYR A 153 -2.37 -19.95 -3.98
C TYR A 153 -1.30 -20.66 -4.82
N ARG A 154 -0.49 -19.88 -5.54
CA ARG A 154 0.65 -20.39 -6.34
C ARG A 154 1.70 -21.08 -5.47
N ALA A 155 1.99 -20.56 -4.29
CA ALA A 155 2.87 -21.19 -3.31
C ALA A 155 2.28 -22.50 -2.78
N LYS A 156 0.96 -22.57 -2.59
CA LYS A 156 0.24 -23.75 -2.09
C LYS A 156 0.21 -24.88 -3.11
N ILE A 157 0.20 -24.61 -4.41
CA ILE A 157 0.32 -25.64 -5.47
C ILE A 157 1.78 -25.98 -5.82
N GLY A 158 2.76 -25.24 -5.29
CA GLY A 158 4.18 -25.57 -5.44
C GLY A 158 4.84 -24.96 -6.64
N ALA A 159 4.25 -23.89 -7.15
CA ALA A 159 4.75 -23.24 -8.34
C ALA A 159 6.02 -22.40 -8.10
N TYR A 160 6.47 -22.25 -6.84
CA TYR A 160 7.72 -21.59 -6.50
C TYR A 160 8.77 -22.61 -6.12
N THR A 161 9.76 -22.78 -6.99
CA THR A 161 10.97 -23.59 -6.77
C THR A 161 12.17 -22.67 -6.54
N LYS A 162 13.33 -23.25 -6.17
CA LYS A 162 14.58 -22.49 -6.01
C LYS A 162 14.96 -21.74 -7.29
N GLU A 163 14.75 -22.35 -8.47
CA GLU A 163 15.02 -21.70 -9.76
C GLU A 163 13.88 -20.78 -10.25
N ASP A 164 12.63 -20.99 -9.80
CA ASP A 164 11.46 -20.23 -10.28
C ASP A 164 10.70 -19.50 -9.16
N SER A 165 11.38 -18.51 -8.56
CA SER A 165 10.81 -17.61 -7.55
C SER A 165 10.53 -16.20 -8.09
N GLN A 166 10.46 -16.05 -9.41
CA GLN A 166 10.31 -14.73 -10.03
C GLN A 166 8.96 -14.10 -9.70
N GLY A 167 7.86 -14.86 -9.77
CA GLY A 167 6.53 -14.35 -9.44
C GLY A 167 6.43 -13.88 -7.98
N LEU A 168 7.05 -14.61 -7.06
CA LEU A 168 7.14 -14.20 -5.65
C LEU A 168 7.98 -12.92 -5.50
N THR A 169 9.07 -12.78 -6.25
CA THR A 169 9.91 -11.58 -6.21
C THR A 169 9.16 -10.35 -6.72
N VAL A 170 8.44 -10.47 -7.84
CA VAL A 170 7.63 -9.38 -8.41
C VAL A 170 6.51 -8.98 -7.45
N SER A 171 5.81 -9.97 -6.89
CA SER A 171 4.76 -9.75 -5.88
C SER A 171 5.29 -9.06 -4.62
N ALA A 172 6.43 -9.53 -4.08
CA ALA A 172 7.08 -8.91 -2.93
C ALA A 172 7.52 -7.47 -3.21
N THR A 173 8.12 -7.19 -4.39
CA THR A 173 8.50 -5.83 -4.76
C THR A 173 7.28 -4.90 -4.83
N TYR A 174 6.16 -5.36 -5.41
CA TYR A 174 4.92 -4.60 -5.44
C TYR A 174 4.37 -4.31 -4.04
N TRP A 175 4.34 -5.33 -3.18
CA TRP A 175 3.88 -5.19 -1.80
C TRP A 175 4.73 -4.20 -1.00
N HIS A 176 6.06 -4.35 -1.03
CA HIS A 176 6.97 -3.42 -0.35
C HIS A 176 6.85 -1.99 -0.87
N PHE A 177 6.60 -1.81 -2.16
CA PHE A 177 6.39 -0.47 -2.72
C PHE A 177 5.14 0.18 -2.13
N LEU A 178 4.03 -0.55 -2.01
CA LEU A 178 2.81 -0.04 -1.38
C LEU A 178 3.03 0.29 0.10
N ASP A 179 3.79 -0.54 0.82
CA ASP A 179 4.15 -0.30 2.22
C ASP A 179 4.94 1.02 2.38
N ILE A 180 5.98 1.21 1.54
CA ILE A 180 6.80 2.42 1.55
C ILE A 180 5.99 3.66 1.16
N LEU A 181 5.12 3.53 0.15
CA LEU A 181 4.23 4.60 -0.28
C LEU A 181 3.31 5.04 0.86
N TRP A 182 2.75 4.10 1.62
CA TRP A 182 1.94 4.44 2.79
C TRP A 182 2.74 5.20 3.85
N ILE A 183 3.92 4.70 4.21
CA ILE A 183 4.78 5.36 5.22
C ILE A 183 5.13 6.78 4.78
N TYR A 184 5.43 6.96 3.50
CA TYR A 184 5.64 8.29 2.91
C TYR A 184 4.42 9.20 3.10
N LEU A 185 3.22 8.74 2.75
CA LEU A 185 1.98 9.52 2.91
C LEU A 185 1.69 9.84 4.37
N TYR A 186 1.86 8.88 5.27
CA TYR A 186 1.65 9.07 6.69
C TYR A 186 2.59 10.13 7.26
N VAL A 187 3.89 10.04 6.97
CA VAL A 187 4.88 11.04 7.41
C VAL A 187 4.62 12.40 6.77
N PHE A 188 4.27 12.42 5.49
CA PHE A 188 3.92 13.65 4.77
C PHE A 188 2.73 14.37 5.42
N LEU A 189 1.65 13.65 5.73
CA LEU A 189 0.47 14.19 6.41
C LEU A 189 0.75 14.58 7.86
N LEU A 190 1.66 13.87 8.54
CA LEU A 190 2.05 14.18 9.92
C LEU A 190 2.87 15.48 10.00
N ILE A 191 3.77 15.71 9.05
CA ILE A 191 4.62 16.92 8.99
C ILE A 191 3.86 18.12 8.42
N ILE A 192 3.07 17.93 7.38
CA ILE A 192 2.44 19.01 6.59
C ILE A 192 0.96 19.18 6.98
N ARG A 193 0.62 18.91 8.24
CA ARG A 193 -0.71 19.19 8.78
C ARG A 193 -1.02 20.69 8.78
#